data_AF-A0A955Q5S4-F1
#
_entry.id   AF-A0A955Q5S4-F1
#
_cell.length_a   1.000
_cell.length_b   1.000
_cell.length_c   1.000
_cell.angle_alpha   90.00
_cell.angle_beta   90.00
_cell.angle_gamma   90.00
#
_symmetry.space_group_name_H-M   'P 1'
#
loop_
_entity.id
_entity.type
_entity.pdbx_description
1 polymer ?
#
loop_
_entity_poly.entity_id
_entity_poly.type
_entity_poly.pdbx_seq_one_letter_code
_entity_poly.pdbx_strand_id
1 'polypeptide(L)' 'MRWVKRITEDLHAVFERDPAATSRWEVLLAYSGFHALLAHRVAHW' A
#
# COMPACT_ATOMS: atom_id res chain seq x y z
N MET A 1 14.77 -9.54 -4.79
CA MET A 1 13.39 -9.03 -4.57
C MET A 1 13.39 -7.59 -4.03
N ARG A 2 13.44 -6.56 -4.89
CA ARG A 2 13.37 -5.13 -4.44
C ARG A 2 11.95 -4.55 -4.38
N TRP A 3 10.97 -5.25 -4.97
CA TRP A 3 9.60 -4.75 -5.09
C TRP A 3 8.68 -5.11 -3.93
N VAL A 4 8.77 -6.37 -3.48
CA VAL A 4 7.98 -6.87 -2.36
C VAL A 4 8.29 -6.10 -1.06
N LYS A 5 9.57 -5.76 -0.83
CA LYS A 5 9.97 -4.91 0.31
C LYS A 5 9.28 -3.54 0.26
N ARG A 6 9.27 -2.91 -0.92
CA ARG A 6 8.71 -1.58 -1.13
C ARG A 6 7.21 -1.51 -0.86
N ILE A 7 6.46 -2.51 -1.36
CA ILE A 7 5.02 -2.63 -1.07
C ILE A 7 4.77 -2.82 0.42
N THR A 8 5.62 -3.59 1.10
CA THR A 8 5.51 -3.81 2.55
C THR A 8 5.79 -2.53 3.34
N GLU A 9 6.80 -1.75 2.94
CA GLU A 9 7.08 -0.42 3.52
C GLU A 9 5.94 0.56 3.28
N ASP A 10 5.34 0.59 2.08
CA ASP A 10 4.18 1.43 1.80
C ASP A 10 2.97 1.02 2.65
N LEU A 11 2.73 -0.28 2.81
CA LEU A 11 1.71 -0.78 3.74
C LEU A 11 1.98 -0.23 5.13
N HIS A 12 3.19 -0.40 5.63
CA HIS A 12 3.58 0.02 6.98
C HIS A 12 3.39 1.53 7.18
N ALA A 13 3.75 2.34 6.17
CA ALA A 13 3.53 3.77 6.19
C ALA A 13 2.04 4.15 6.21
N VAL A 14 1.17 3.37 5.56
CA VAL A 14 -0.29 3.57 5.65
C VAL A 14 -0.79 3.21 7.06
N PHE A 15 -0.33 2.09 7.62
CA PHE A 15 -0.67 1.68 9.00
C PHE A 15 -0.17 2.67 10.07
N GLU A 16 1.01 3.26 9.89
CA GLU A 16 1.55 4.25 10.83
C GLU A 16 0.83 5.61 10.76
N ARG A 17 0.33 5.99 9.58
CA ARG A 17 -0.32 7.28 9.36
C ARG A 17 -1.82 7.25 9.60
N ASP A 18 -2.45 6.09 9.43
CA ASP A 18 -3.87 5.94 9.55
C ASP A 18 -4.23 4.81 10.53
N PRO A 19 -4.65 5.15 11.77
CA PRO A 19 -5.08 4.14 12.74
C PRO A 19 -6.37 3.41 12.32
N ALA A 20 -7.12 3.90 11.33
CA ALA A 20 -8.30 3.22 10.79
C ALA A 20 -7.92 2.08 9.83
N ALA A 21 -6.71 2.09 9.27
CA ALA A 21 -6.20 0.95 8.53
C ALA A 21 -5.86 -0.16 9.55
N THR A 22 -6.80 -1.08 9.79
CA THR A 22 -6.61 -2.16 10.77
C THR A 22 -6.22 -3.49 10.14
N SER A 23 -6.56 -3.67 8.87
CA SER A 23 -6.37 -4.93 8.14
C SER A 23 -5.76 -4.69 6.78
N ARG A 24 -4.75 -5.50 6.43
CA ARG A 24 -4.08 -5.41 5.11
C ARG A 24 -5.07 -5.61 3.98
N TRP A 25 -6.02 -6.52 4.14
CA TRP A 25 -7.09 -6.76 3.18
C TRP A 25 -8.02 -5.56 3.01
N GLU A 26 -8.27 -4.81 4.08
CA GLU A 26 -9.11 -3.61 4.02
C GLU A 26 -8.38 -2.49 3.27
N VAL A 27 -7.09 -2.30 3.51
CA VAL A 27 -6.25 -1.38 2.72
C VAL A 27 -6.16 -1.85 1.25
N LEU A 28 -6.08 -3.15 1.00
CA LEU A 28 -5.95 -3.68 -0.36
C LEU A 28 -7.27 -3.78 -1.13
N LEU A 29 -8.42 -3.58 -0.50
CA LEU A 29 -9.73 -3.68 -1.15
C LEU A 29 -10.52 -2.37 -1.07
N ALA A 30 -10.41 -1.65 0.05
CA ALA A 30 -11.16 -0.42 0.33
C ALA A 30 -10.33 0.86 0.11
N TYR A 31 -8.99 0.82 0.13
CA TYR A 31 -8.18 2.03 -0.10
C TYR A 31 -7.87 2.22 -1.58
N SER A 32 -8.69 3.04 -2.24
CA SER A 32 -8.44 3.53 -3.60
C SER A 32 -7.11 4.28 -3.73
N GLY A 33 -6.67 5.00 -2.68
CA GLY A 33 -5.36 5.65 -2.65
C GLY A 33 -4.18 4.67 -2.68
N PHE A 34 -4.33 3.51 -2.03
CA PHE A 34 -3.32 2.46 -2.06
C PHE A 34 -3.26 1.77 -3.43
N HIS A 35 -4.41 1.55 -4.07
CA HIS A 35 -4.47 1.08 -5.46
C HIS A 35 -3.77 2.05 -6.43
N ALA A 36 -3.97 3.36 -6.26
CA ALA A 36 -3.31 4.37 -7.09
C ALA A 36 -1.78 4.34 -6.92
N LEU A 37 -1.29 4.13 -5.69
CA LEU A 37 0.15 3.99 -5.43
C LEU A 37 0.72 2.72 -6.07
N LEU A 38 0.00 1.59 -5.97
CA LEU A 38 0.36 0.34 -6.64
C LEU A 38 0.40 0.51 -8.16
N ALA A 39 -0.64 1.07 -8.76
CA ALA A 39 -0.72 1.32 -10.20
C ALA A 39 0.39 2.27 -10.68
N HIS A 40 0.67 3.34 -9.93
CA HIS A 40 1.77 4.26 -10.22
C HIS A 40 3.12 3.52 -10.20
N ARG A 41 3.37 2.67 -9.20
CA ARG A 41 4.60 1.88 -9.15
C ARG A 41 4.68 0.88 -10.31
N VAL A 42 3.59 0.20 -10.66
CA VAL A 42 3.56 -0.75 -11.79
C VAL A 42 3.86 -0.04 -13.11
N ALA A 43 3.30 1.16 -13.31
CA ALA A 43 3.54 1.96 -14.50
C ALA A 43 4.93 2.60 -14.54
N HIS A 44 5.57 2.81 -13.39
CA HIS A 44 6.88 3.44 -13.23
C HIS A 44 8.02 2.40 -13.06
N TRP A 45 7.82 1.16 -13.50
CA TRP A 45 8.83 0.11 -13.51
C TRP A 45 9.65 0.10 -14.81
#